data_AF-A0A852MH34-F1
#
_entry.id   AF-A0A852MH34-F1
#
_cell.length_a   1.000
_cell.length_b   1.000
_cell.length_c   1.000
_cell.angle_alpha   90.00
_cell.angle_beta   90.00
_cell.angle_gamma   90.00
#
_symmetry.space_group_name_H-M   'P 1'
#
loop_
_entity.id
_entity.type
_entity.pdbx_description
1 polymer ?
#
loop_
_entity_poly.entity_id
_entity_poly.type
_entity_poly.pdbx_seq_one_letter_code
_entity_poly.pdbx_strand_id
1 'polypeptide(L)'
;ESGDVKATIAVLSFILSSAAKHNVDSESLSSELQQLGLPKEHASGLCRSYEEKQSSLQDKLKSCSLRLSRLGAVYWRVDFTLSSSELQEVNEPLVHLNFSLEDGEHKGTASVPMVLSADKFQVMLA
;
A
#
# COMPACT_ATOMS: atom_id res chain seq x y z
N GLU A 1 -7.92 -37.48 8.91
CA GLU A 1 -7.39 -36.94 10.18
C GLU A 1 -6.39 -35.80 9.99
N SER A 2 -5.14 -36.00 9.54
CA SER A 2 -4.19 -34.87 9.38
C SER A 2 -4.64 -33.80 8.37
N GLY A 3 -5.34 -34.21 7.30
CA GLY A 3 -5.89 -33.30 6.29
C GLY A 3 -7.00 -32.39 6.84
N ASP A 4 -7.90 -32.95 7.65
CA ASP A 4 -9.06 -32.23 8.21
C ASP A 4 -8.63 -31.15 9.20
N VAL A 5 -7.58 -31.42 9.98
CA VAL A 5 -6.97 -30.44 10.89
C VAL A 5 -6.34 -29.30 10.09
N LYS A 6 -5.59 -29.60 9.02
CA LYS A 6 -4.99 -28.57 8.16
C LYS A 6 -6.04 -27.73 7.45
N ALA A 7 -7.12 -28.35 6.97
CA ALA A 7 -8.24 -27.66 6.34
C ALA A 7 -8.92 -26.70 7.32
N THR A 8 -9.21 -27.18 8.53
CA THR A 8 -9.81 -26.33 9.59
C THR A 8 -8.92 -25.15 9.94
N ILE A 9 -7.61 -25.36 10.11
CA ILE A 9 -6.66 -24.27 10.39
C ILE A 9 -6.63 -23.26 9.24
N ALA A 10 -6.59 -23.74 7.99
CA ALA A 10 -6.57 -22.86 6.82
C ALA A 10 -7.86 -22.02 6.72
N VAL A 11 -9.02 -22.63 6.96
CA VAL A 11 -10.32 -21.94 6.95
C VAL A 11 -10.39 -20.90 8.06
N LEU A 12 -10.02 -21.25 9.30
CA LEU A 12 -10.01 -20.29 10.41
C LEU A 12 -9.03 -19.14 10.16
N SER A 13 -7.84 -19.45 9.65
CA SER A 13 -6.84 -18.43 9.28
C SER A 13 -7.39 -17.49 8.20
N PHE A 14 -8.09 -18.03 7.20
CA PHE A 14 -8.72 -17.25 6.14
C PHE A 14 -9.84 -16.35 6.68
N ILE A 15 -10.73 -16.88 7.51
CA ILE A 15 -11.84 -16.14 8.11
C ILE A 15 -11.31 -14.99 8.96
N LEU A 16 -10.40 -15.26 9.90
CA LEU A 16 -9.84 -14.25 10.80
C LEU A 16 -9.05 -13.17 10.04
N SER A 17 -8.27 -13.58 9.04
CA SER A 17 -7.55 -12.62 8.18
C SER A 17 -8.52 -11.76 7.38
N SER A 18 -9.60 -12.35 6.85
CA SER A 18 -10.61 -11.62 6.06
C SER A 18 -11.43 -10.67 6.92
N ALA A 19 -11.82 -11.08 8.13
CA ALA A 19 -12.48 -10.23 9.11
C ALA A 19 -11.61 -9.02 9.46
N ALA A 20 -10.32 -9.24 9.75
CA ALA A 20 -9.39 -8.15 10.05
C ALA A 20 -9.20 -7.20 8.86
N LYS A 21 -9.07 -7.72 7.64
CA LYS A 21 -8.93 -6.92 6.40
C LYS A 21 -10.10 -5.96 6.20
N HIS A 22 -11.32 -6.41 6.48
CA HIS A 22 -12.55 -5.64 6.28
C HIS A 22 -13.03 -4.93 7.55
N ASN A 23 -12.22 -4.95 8.62
CA ASN A 23 -12.53 -4.32 9.90
C ASN A 23 -13.89 -4.75 10.48
N VAL A 24 -14.20 -6.05 10.39
CA VAL A 24 -15.43 -6.63 10.93
C VAL A 24 -15.36 -6.66 12.46
N ASP A 25 -16.44 -6.31 13.14
CA ASP A 25 -16.56 -6.36 14.59
C ASP A 25 -16.77 -7.79 15.12
N SER A 26 -16.50 -8.01 16.41
CA SER A 26 -16.53 -9.34 17.02
C SER A 26 -17.93 -9.96 17.09
N GLU A 27 -18.99 -9.15 17.14
CA GLU A 27 -20.38 -9.60 17.18
C GLU A 27 -20.85 -10.10 15.81
N SER A 28 -20.56 -9.34 14.75
CA SER A 28 -20.79 -9.74 13.36
C SER A 28 -20.02 -11.02 13.01
N LEU A 29 -18.73 -11.10 13.36
CA LEU A 29 -17.93 -12.30 13.14
C LEU A 29 -18.50 -13.53 13.88
N SER A 30 -18.99 -13.35 15.11
CA SER A 30 -19.60 -14.43 15.89
C SER A 30 -20.88 -14.96 15.24
N SER A 31 -21.68 -14.06 14.67
CA SER A 31 -22.91 -14.41 13.95
C SER A 31 -22.62 -15.21 12.68
N GLU A 32 -21.65 -14.79 11.88
CA GLU A 32 -21.22 -15.50 10.67
C GLU A 32 -20.66 -16.90 10.98
N LEU A 33 -19.82 -17.03 12.02
CA LEU A 33 -19.28 -18.32 12.45
C LEU A 33 -20.40 -19.29 12.90
N GLN A 34 -21.42 -18.78 13.59
CA GLN A 34 -22.57 -19.58 13.99
C GLN A 34 -23.41 -20.02 12.78
N GLN A 35 -23.58 -19.16 11.76
CA GLN A 35 -24.27 -19.53 10.51
C GLN A 35 -23.51 -20.59 9.70
N LEU A 36 -22.18 -20.61 9.79
CA LEU A 36 -21.34 -21.68 9.24
C LEU A 36 -21.43 -22.99 10.04
N GLY A 37 -22.16 -23.00 11.16
CA GLY A 37 -22.42 -24.18 11.98
C GLY A 37 -21.52 -24.34 13.20
N LEU A 38 -20.70 -23.33 13.55
CA LEU A 38 -19.91 -23.40 14.78
C LEU A 38 -20.81 -23.22 16.02
N PRO A 39 -20.64 -24.06 17.05
CA PRO A 39 -21.29 -23.85 18.34
C PRO A 39 -20.97 -22.46 18.91
N LYS A 40 -21.96 -21.83 19.54
CA LYS A 40 -21.84 -20.48 20.12
C LYS A 40 -20.66 -20.32 21.07
N GLU A 41 -20.34 -21.35 21.84
CA GLU A 41 -19.19 -21.35 22.76
C GLU A 41 -17.85 -21.23 22.02
N HIS A 42 -17.68 -21.99 20.93
CA HIS A 42 -16.46 -21.97 20.13
C HIS A 42 -16.33 -20.67 19.32
N ALA A 43 -17.43 -20.19 18.73
CA ALA A 43 -17.47 -18.90 18.04
C ALA A 43 -17.09 -17.75 19.00
N SER A 44 -17.66 -17.73 20.21
CA SER A 44 -17.36 -16.70 21.22
C SER A 44 -15.89 -16.73 21.66
N GLY A 45 -15.31 -17.91 21.81
CA GLY A 45 -13.89 -18.06 22.15
C GLY A 45 -12.96 -17.50 21.06
N LEU A 46 -13.27 -17.78 19.79
CA LEU A 46 -12.52 -17.25 18.64
C LEU A 46 -12.67 -15.74 18.51
N CYS A 47 -13.89 -15.20 18.68
CA CYS A 47 -14.14 -13.76 18.58
C CYS A 47 -13.43 -12.94 19.65
N ARG A 48 -13.32 -13.44 20.89
CA ARG A 48 -12.54 -12.78 21.95
C ARG A 48 -11.06 -12.67 21.57
N SER A 49 -10.48 -13.77 21.08
CA SER A 49 -9.08 -13.77 20.64
C SER A 49 -8.85 -12.86 19.44
N TYR A 50 -9.81 -12.81 18.51
CA TYR A 50 -9.79 -11.87 17.39
C TYR A 50 -9.81 -10.42 17.86
N GLU A 51 -10.75 -10.05 18.74
CA GLU A 51 -10.90 -8.67 19.23
C GLU A 51 -9.64 -8.16 19.93
N GLU A 52 -8.99 -9.00 20.75
CA GLU A 52 -7.71 -8.67 21.40
C GLU A 52 -6.55 -8.45 20.43
N LYS A 53 -6.56 -9.12 19.27
CA LYS A 53 -5.44 -9.17 18.33
C LYS A 53 -5.72 -8.49 16.98
N GLN A 54 -6.91 -7.95 16.78
CA GLN A 54 -7.36 -7.39 15.50
C GLN A 54 -6.40 -6.32 14.97
N SER A 55 -5.99 -5.37 15.83
CA SER A 55 -5.06 -4.30 15.47
C SER A 55 -3.70 -4.85 15.02
N SER A 56 -3.12 -5.73 15.83
CA SER A 56 -1.83 -6.38 15.52
C SER A 56 -1.90 -7.21 14.24
N LEU A 57 -3.02 -7.90 14.00
CA LEU A 57 -3.24 -8.68 12.79
C LEU A 57 -3.37 -7.77 11.57
N GLN A 58 -4.11 -6.67 11.66
CA GLN A 58 -4.18 -5.65 10.61
C GLN A 58 -2.81 -5.04 10.30
N ASP A 59 -2.02 -4.71 11.32
CA ASP A 59 -0.67 -4.15 11.11
C ASP A 59 0.25 -5.16 10.44
N LYS A 60 0.14 -6.44 10.80
CA LYS A 60 0.89 -7.50 10.14
C LYS A 60 0.46 -7.67 8.68
N LEU A 61 -0.85 -7.67 8.42
CA LEU A 61 -1.37 -7.72 7.04
C LEU A 61 -0.93 -6.50 6.22
N LYS A 62 -0.92 -5.29 6.81
CA LYS A 62 -0.44 -4.06 6.16
C LYS A 62 1.06 -4.09 5.85
N SER A 63 1.85 -4.76 6.69
CA SER A 63 3.30 -4.92 6.47
C SER A 63 3.67 -6.05 5.52
N CYS A 64 2.79 -7.05 5.35
CA CYS A 64 2.96 -8.15 4.38
C CYS A 64 2.20 -7.92 3.07
N SER A 65 1.50 -6.80 2.93
CA SER A 65 0.84 -6.39 1.69
C SER A 65 1.83 -5.66 0.81
N LEU A 66 1.77 -5.89 -0.51
CA LEU A 66 2.50 -5.09 -1.49
C LEU A 66 2.23 -3.60 -1.24
N ARG A 67 3.28 -2.87 -0.87
CA ARG A 67 3.22 -1.42 -0.72
C ARG A 67 3.69 -0.78 -2.02
N LEU A 68 2.86 0.08 -2.61
CA LEU A 68 3.32 0.97 -3.66
C LEU A 68 4.39 1.90 -3.10
N SER A 69 5.43 2.17 -3.88
CA SER A 69 6.43 3.18 -3.54
C SER A 69 5.73 4.52 -3.31
N ARG A 70 6.11 5.22 -2.23
CA ARG A 70 5.52 6.50 -1.84
C ARG A 70 6.42 7.63 -2.29
N LEU A 71 5.85 8.71 -2.81
CA LEU A 71 6.63 9.91 -3.09
C LEU A 71 7.02 10.59 -1.77
N GLY A 72 8.30 10.61 -1.45
CA GLY A 72 8.85 11.24 -0.25
C GLY A 72 9.17 12.72 -0.46
N ALA A 73 9.87 13.05 -1.54
CA ALA A 73 10.23 14.44 -1.85
C ALA A 73 10.29 14.69 -3.37
N VAL A 74 10.14 15.95 -3.75
CA VAL A 74 10.33 16.43 -5.12
C VAL A 74 11.38 17.53 -5.10
N TYR A 75 12.46 17.33 -5.85
CA TYR A 75 13.45 18.38 -6.09
C TYR A 75 13.26 18.90 -7.50
N TRP A 76 13.48 20.20 -7.69
CA TRP A 76 13.31 20.83 -9.00
C TRP A 76 14.42 21.83 -9.29
N ARG A 77 14.67 22.04 -10.58
CA ARG A 77 15.55 23.08 -11.13
C ARG A 77 14.98 23.54 -12.47
N VAL A 78 15.11 24.82 -12.76
CA VAL A 78 14.81 25.36 -14.09
C VAL A 78 16.10 25.84 -14.71
N ASP A 79 16.42 25.31 -15.88
CA ASP A 79 17.54 25.73 -16.70
C ASP A 79 17.00 26.53 -17.90
N PHE A 80 17.68 27.60 -18.29
CA PHE A 80 17.31 28.43 -19.43
C PHE A 80 18.45 28.45 -20.44
N THR A 81 18.22 27.87 -21.61
CA THR A 81 19.26 27.82 -22.66
C THR A 81 19.16 29.05 -23.53
N LEU A 82 20.16 29.94 -23.45
CA LEU A 82 20.21 31.19 -24.22
C LEU A 82 20.60 30.93 -25.68
N SER A 83 21.60 30.09 -25.91
CA SER A 83 22.14 29.78 -27.23
C SER A 83 22.69 28.35 -27.29
N SER A 84 22.83 27.82 -28.51
CA SER A 84 23.38 26.49 -28.80
C SER A 84 24.44 26.59 -29.90
N SER A 85 25.25 25.55 -30.10
CA SER A 85 26.20 25.46 -31.21
C SER A 85 25.51 25.54 -32.59
N GLU A 86 24.23 25.17 -32.66
CA GLU A 86 23.43 25.17 -33.90
C GLU A 86 22.56 26.43 -34.07
N LEU A 87 22.23 27.14 -32.97
CA LEU A 87 21.28 28.24 -32.95
C LEU A 87 21.76 29.39 -32.06
N GLN A 88 21.83 30.60 -32.63
CA GLN A 88 22.33 31.79 -31.95
C GLN A 88 21.41 32.26 -30.81
N GLU A 89 20.10 32.05 -30.93
CA GLU A 89 19.12 32.30 -29.88
C GLU A 89 18.16 31.09 -29.80
N VAL A 90 18.08 30.47 -28.62
CA VAL A 90 17.18 29.34 -28.34
C VAL A 90 16.04 29.79 -27.42
N ASN A 91 16.39 30.42 -26.30
CA ASN A 91 15.44 30.98 -25.33
C ASN A 91 14.42 29.98 -24.77
N GLU A 92 14.82 28.72 -24.57
CA GLU A 92 13.93 27.66 -24.10
C GLU A 92 14.13 27.33 -22.60
N PRO A 93 13.06 27.38 -21.77
CA PRO A 93 13.08 26.90 -20.40
C PRO A 93 12.91 25.39 -20.32
N LEU A 94 13.80 24.73 -19.58
CA LEU A 94 13.79 23.30 -19.26
C LEU A 94 13.58 23.10 -17.76
N VAL A 95 12.58 22.29 -17.40
CA VAL A 95 12.27 21.94 -16.02
C VAL A 95 12.83 20.56 -15.71
N HIS A 96 13.79 20.52 -14.79
CA HIS A 96 14.33 19.29 -14.22
C HIS A 96 13.57 18.97 -12.94
N LEU A 97 12.98 17.79 -12.87
CA LEU A 97 12.36 17.27 -11.66
C LEU A 97 13.07 15.99 -11.23
N ASN A 98 13.17 15.79 -9.91
CA ASN A 98 13.68 14.55 -9.35
C ASN A 98 12.75 14.11 -8.23
N PHE A 99 12.07 12.99 -8.46
CA PHE A 99 11.20 12.37 -7.48
C PHE A 99 12.00 11.41 -6.60
N SER A 100 11.98 11.65 -5.30
CA SER A 100 12.49 10.73 -4.29
C SER A 100 11.36 9.81 -3.83
N LEU A 101 11.47 8.53 -4.16
CA LEU A 101 10.50 7.49 -3.83
C LEU A 101 10.99 6.68 -2.63
N GLU A 102 10.14 6.52 -1.63
CA GLU A 102 10.32 5.61 -0.50
C GLU A 102 9.69 4.27 -0.83
N ASP A 103 10.49 3.21 -0.86
CA ASP A 103 9.94 1.86 -0.95
C ASP A 103 9.37 1.42 0.41
N GLY A 104 8.19 0.79 0.38
CA GLY A 104 7.46 0.41 1.57
C GLY A 104 7.98 -0.87 2.24
N GLU A 105 8.72 -1.70 1.50
CA GLU A 105 9.30 -2.97 1.99
C GLU A 105 10.82 -2.91 2.14
N HIS A 106 11.52 -2.12 1.32
CA HIS A 106 12.97 -1.93 1.45
C HIS A 106 13.25 -0.50 1.90
N LYS A 107 14.16 -0.35 2.86
CA LYS A 107 14.62 0.95 3.39
C LYS A 107 15.53 1.69 2.37
N GLY A 108 15.20 1.57 1.08
CA GLY A 108 15.89 2.17 -0.05
C GLY A 108 15.08 3.34 -0.58
N THR A 109 15.76 4.43 -0.86
CA THR A 109 15.19 5.58 -1.56
C THR A 109 15.56 5.46 -3.04
N ALA A 110 14.57 5.43 -3.93
CA ALA A 110 14.79 5.45 -5.36
C ALA A 110 14.60 6.88 -5.90
N SER A 111 15.50 7.32 -6.78
CA SER A 111 15.43 8.65 -7.41
C SER A 111 15.02 8.50 -8.87
N VAL A 112 13.96 9.20 -9.26
CA VAL A 112 13.45 9.21 -10.63
C VAL A 112 13.64 10.61 -11.21
N PRO A 113 14.75 10.85 -11.94
CA PRO A 113 14.97 12.10 -12.64
C PRO A 113 14.11 12.18 -13.90
N MET A 114 13.56 13.35 -14.17
CA MET A 114 12.84 13.65 -15.40
C MET A 114 13.14 15.09 -15.85
N VAL A 115 13.05 15.32 -17.15
CA VAL A 115 13.22 16.64 -17.76
C VAL A 115 12.02 16.92 -18.65
N LEU A 116 11.46 18.11 -18.51
CA LEU A 116 10.22 18.54 -19.15
C LEU A 116 10.42 19.92 -19.78
N SER A 117 9.78 20.18 -20.92
CA SER A 117 9.55 21.56 -21.38
C SER A 117 8.48 22.23 -20.53
N ALA A 118 8.39 23.57 -20.62
CA ALA A 118 7.34 24.33 -19.93
C ALA A 118 5.92 23.82 -20.26
N ASP A 119 5.63 23.55 -21.53
CA ASP A 119 4.31 23.05 -21.95
C ASP A 119 3.98 21.68 -21.34
N LYS A 120 4.94 20.75 -21.34
CA LYS A 120 4.75 19.42 -20.75
C LYS A 120 4.60 19.48 -19.23
N PHE A 121 5.33 20.39 -18.59
CA PHE A 121 5.18 20.66 -17.16
C PHE A 121 3.79 21.21 -16.85
N GLN A 122 3.27 22.13 -17.66
CA GLN A 122 1.92 22.66 -17.49
C GLN A 122 0.83 21.59 -17.65
N VAL A 123 0.99 20.66 -18.60
CA VAL A 123 0.09 19.51 -18.74
C VAL A 123 0.15 18.58 -17.53
N MET A 124 1.33 18.37 -16.94
CA MET A 124 1.49 17.53 -15.75
C MET A 124 0.81 18.13 -14.49
N LEU A 125 0.66 19.46 -14.44
CA LEU A 125 0.03 20.16 -13.32
C LEU A 125 -1.50 20.25 -13.40
N ALA A 126 -2.08 19.98 -14.57
CA ALA A 126 -3.53 20.02 -14.81
C ALA A 126 -4.21 18.71 -14.40
#